data_AF-A0A412CHQ5-F1
#
_entry.id   AF-A0A412CHQ5-F1
#
_cell.length_a   1.000
_cell.length_b   1.000
_cell.length_c   1.000
_cell.angle_alpha   90.00
_cell.angle_beta   90.00
_cell.angle_gamma   90.00
#
_symmetry.space_group_name_H-M   'P 1'
#
loop_
_entity.id
_entity.type
_entity.pdbx_description
1 polymer ?
#
loop_
_entity_poly.entity_id
_entity_poly.type
_entity_poly.pdbx_seq_one_letter_code
_entity_poly.pdbx_strand_id
1 'polypeptide(L)'
;MNTTINNDYKEQELSWKPTIHVKHNQDKQKWIISLENILKFSFIKRSENTLDYIYSINPDKADSVFKILYACKICKGFLSGKIKANDKIIAEYTSTTKNKRDEKSLEYLIEYWNKVYELEKLLNKKFSPAEITKNFDKESFDFYRLERCLLDKKPYRIDDFHLKEITLDGLNENFINEFKTKKSYDFTFKEKETITFANQQFEFYKVKALFNVIIKDVEISEKTPPIMLIKILVDNNNDEMYLSEQIFLNEKDTFAIIKPENLEYLKTATPL
;
A
#
# COMPACT_ATOMS: atom_id res chain seq x y z
N MET A 1 -8.10 19.59 15.12
CA MET A 1 -9.39 19.89 14.47
C MET A 1 -9.72 18.73 13.56
N ASN A 2 -10.89 18.12 13.73
CA ASN A 2 -11.35 16.97 12.93
C ASN A 2 -11.58 17.41 11.49
N THR A 3 -10.75 16.95 10.57
CA THR A 3 -10.94 17.14 9.13
C THR A 3 -12.08 16.23 8.68
N THR A 4 -13.24 16.82 8.43
CA THR A 4 -14.34 16.14 7.75
C THR A 4 -13.97 16.07 6.28
N ILE A 5 -13.49 14.92 5.83
CA ILE A 5 -13.38 14.62 4.39
C ILE A 5 -14.82 14.52 3.89
N ASN A 6 -15.22 15.42 2.98
CA ASN A 6 -16.49 15.29 2.26
C ASN A 6 -16.38 14.04 1.37
N ASN A 7 -16.75 12.89 1.94
CA ASN A 7 -16.89 11.62 1.24
C ASN A 7 -18.19 11.62 0.43
N ASP A 8 -18.17 12.28 -0.73
CA ASP A 8 -19.14 12.00 -1.80
C ASP A 8 -18.74 10.75 -2.61
N TYR A 9 -18.05 9.79 -1.97
CA TYR A 9 -17.94 8.44 -2.50
C TYR A 9 -19.32 7.81 -2.37
N LYS A 10 -20.14 7.94 -3.42
CA LYS A 10 -21.32 7.10 -3.57
C LYS A 10 -20.85 5.67 -3.65
N GLU A 11 -20.93 4.95 -2.53
CA GLU A 11 -20.89 3.50 -2.53
C GLU A 11 -21.86 3.01 -3.62
N GLN A 12 -21.32 2.57 -4.74
CA GLN A 12 -22.06 1.77 -5.72
C GLN A 12 -22.38 0.38 -5.14
N GLU A 13 -22.54 0.25 -3.81
CA GLU A 13 -22.99 -0.97 -3.15
C GLU A 13 -24.45 -1.33 -3.50
N LEU A 14 -25.22 -0.43 -4.09
CA LEU A 14 -26.67 -0.61 -4.21
C LEU A 14 -27.18 -1.32 -5.48
N SER A 15 -26.34 -1.73 -6.44
CA SER A 15 -26.85 -2.40 -7.66
C SER A 15 -26.21 -3.74 -8.03
N TRP A 16 -25.06 -4.12 -7.49
CA TRP A 16 -24.48 -5.42 -7.82
C TRP A 16 -25.10 -6.52 -6.98
N LYS A 17 -25.89 -7.38 -7.63
CA LYS A 17 -26.43 -8.61 -7.03
C LYS A 17 -25.56 -9.78 -7.49
N PRO A 18 -24.66 -10.30 -6.63
CA PRO A 18 -23.81 -11.42 -7.00
C PRO A 18 -24.69 -12.64 -7.30
N THR A 19 -24.53 -13.20 -8.49
CA THR A 19 -25.19 -14.46 -8.85
C THR A 19 -24.18 -15.59 -8.72
N ILE A 20 -24.38 -16.46 -7.74
CA ILE A 20 -23.55 -17.66 -7.56
C ILE A 20 -24.17 -18.78 -8.39
N HIS A 21 -23.43 -19.29 -9.37
CA HIS A 21 -23.85 -20.43 -10.16
C HIS A 21 -23.37 -21.72 -9.52
N VAL A 22 -24.27 -22.69 -9.40
CA VAL A 22 -23.99 -24.01 -8.83
C VAL A 22 -24.32 -25.06 -9.88
N LYS A 23 -23.35 -25.92 -10.19
CA LYS A 23 -23.51 -27.07 -11.08
C LYS A 23 -23.13 -28.34 -10.35
N HIS A 24 -23.96 -29.36 -10.48
CA HIS A 24 -23.69 -30.70 -9.96
C HIS A 24 -23.60 -31.69 -11.11
N ASN A 25 -22.45 -32.37 -11.24
CA ASN A 25 -22.30 -33.50 -12.14
C ASN A 25 -22.53 -34.78 -11.32
N GLN A 26 -23.68 -35.43 -11.55
CA GLN A 26 -24.12 -36.60 -10.80
C GLN A 26 -23.17 -37.79 -11.01
N ASP A 27 -22.75 -38.06 -12.25
CA ASP A 27 -21.86 -39.19 -12.59
C ASP A 27 -20.52 -39.13 -11.85
N LYS A 28 -19.98 -37.93 -11.67
CA LYS A 28 -18.70 -37.69 -10.99
C LYS A 28 -18.85 -37.28 -9.53
N GLN A 29 -20.08 -37.19 -9.02
CA GLN A 29 -20.43 -36.62 -7.71
C GLN A 29 -19.70 -35.29 -7.42
N LYS A 30 -19.54 -34.47 -8.46
CA LYS A 30 -18.71 -33.27 -8.43
C LYS A 30 -19.56 -32.02 -8.48
N TRP A 31 -19.35 -31.16 -7.50
CA TRP A 31 -19.96 -29.84 -7.42
C TRP A 31 -19.00 -28.77 -7.93
N ILE A 32 -19.54 -27.80 -8.66
CA ILE A 32 -18.82 -26.63 -9.13
C ILE A 32 -19.65 -25.41 -8.75
N ILE A 33 -19.06 -24.54 -7.95
CA ILE A 33 -19.61 -23.24 -7.58
C ILE A 33 -18.77 -22.18 -8.27
N SER A 34 -19.40 -21.25 -8.97
CA SER A 34 -18.71 -20.14 -9.62
C SER A 34 -19.42 -18.82 -9.37
N LEU A 35 -18.63 -17.78 -9.14
CA LEU A 35 -19.07 -16.40 -9.08
C LEU A 35 -18.42 -15.66 -10.25
N GLU A 36 -19.24 -15.33 -11.25
CA GLU A 36 -18.78 -14.76 -12.53
C GLU A 36 -17.60 -15.58 -13.08
N ASN A 37 -16.58 -14.92 -13.64
CA ASN A 37 -15.30 -15.55 -14.02
C ASN A 37 -14.20 -15.36 -12.95
N ILE A 38 -14.58 -14.84 -11.78
CA ILE A 38 -13.66 -14.43 -10.72
C ILE A 38 -13.33 -15.61 -9.82
N LEU A 39 -14.34 -16.33 -9.33
CA LEU A 39 -14.15 -17.50 -8.46
C LEU A 39 -14.69 -18.76 -9.13
N LYS A 40 -13.92 -19.82 -9.04
CA LYS A 40 -14.37 -21.19 -9.31
C LYS A 40 -13.93 -22.09 -8.17
N PHE A 41 -14.88 -22.73 -7.51
CA PHE A 41 -14.67 -23.69 -6.45
C PHE A 41 -15.26 -25.03 -6.87
N SER A 42 -14.43 -26.07 -6.95
CA SER A 42 -14.85 -27.42 -7.34
C SER A 42 -14.59 -28.39 -6.21
N PHE A 43 -15.57 -29.22 -5.86
CA PHE A 43 -15.39 -30.20 -4.79
C PHE A 43 -16.13 -31.52 -5.02
N ILE A 44 -15.64 -32.56 -4.34
CA ILE A 44 -16.26 -33.88 -4.22
C ILE A 44 -16.35 -34.19 -2.72
N LYS A 45 -17.56 -34.46 -2.24
CA LYS A 45 -17.77 -34.92 -0.86
C LYS A 45 -17.47 -36.42 -0.82
N ARG A 46 -16.37 -36.83 -0.19
CA ARG A 46 -15.94 -38.24 -0.11
C ARG A 46 -16.64 -39.00 1.00
N SER A 47 -16.91 -38.31 2.10
CA SER A 47 -17.62 -38.83 3.27
C SER A 47 -18.34 -37.68 3.96
N GLU A 48 -19.07 -37.95 5.04
CA GLU A 48 -19.69 -36.91 5.86
C GLU A 48 -18.68 -35.86 6.34
N ASN A 49 -17.43 -36.27 6.57
CA ASN A 49 -16.40 -35.43 7.17
C ASN A 49 -15.29 -34.97 6.21
N THR A 50 -15.20 -35.55 5.01
CA THR A 50 -14.07 -35.31 4.10
C THR A 50 -14.50 -34.71 2.77
N LEU A 51 -13.83 -33.63 2.36
CA LEU A 51 -14.10 -32.89 1.14
C LEU A 51 -12.82 -32.70 0.33
N ASP A 52 -12.79 -33.26 -0.89
CA ASP A 52 -11.74 -33.00 -1.86
C ASP A 52 -12.11 -31.75 -2.65
N TYR A 53 -11.23 -30.76 -2.71
CA TYR A 53 -11.50 -29.50 -3.42
C TYR A 53 -10.29 -28.91 -4.13
N ILE A 54 -10.61 -28.10 -5.13
CA ILE A 54 -9.71 -27.20 -5.85
C ILE A 54 -10.48 -25.88 -6.05
N TYR A 55 -9.80 -24.76 -5.86
CA TYR A 55 -10.36 -23.45 -6.16
C TYR A 55 -9.38 -22.59 -6.95
N SER A 56 -9.92 -21.60 -7.65
CA SER A 56 -9.17 -20.54 -8.32
C SER A 56 -9.88 -19.22 -8.13
N ILE A 57 -9.11 -18.18 -7.81
CA ILE A 57 -9.55 -16.78 -7.79
C ILE A 57 -8.73 -16.06 -8.87
N ASN A 58 -9.42 -15.38 -9.79
CA ASN A 58 -8.83 -14.71 -10.94
C ASN A 58 -9.10 -13.19 -10.83
N PRO A 59 -8.22 -12.43 -10.15
CA PRO A 59 -8.36 -10.99 -10.02
C PRO A 59 -8.52 -10.26 -11.36
N ASP A 60 -7.81 -10.70 -12.39
CA ASP A 60 -7.84 -10.13 -13.75
C ASP A 60 -9.21 -10.21 -14.43
N LYS A 61 -10.12 -11.05 -13.92
CA LYS A 61 -11.50 -11.17 -14.42
C LYS A 61 -12.50 -10.30 -13.67
N ALA A 62 -12.09 -9.62 -12.60
CA ALA A 62 -12.93 -8.72 -11.86
C ALA A 62 -12.86 -7.30 -12.43
N ASP A 63 -14.01 -6.64 -12.53
CA ASP A 63 -14.13 -5.25 -12.97
C ASP A 63 -13.99 -4.22 -11.83
N SER A 64 -13.76 -4.69 -10.60
CA SER A 64 -13.66 -3.89 -9.38
C SER A 64 -13.01 -4.67 -8.25
N VAL A 65 -12.34 -3.95 -7.36
CA VAL A 65 -11.69 -4.51 -6.17
C VAL A 65 -12.71 -5.16 -5.22
N PHE A 66 -13.88 -4.53 -5.07
CA PHE A 66 -14.98 -5.04 -4.26
C PHE A 66 -15.40 -6.47 -4.63
N LYS A 67 -15.51 -6.78 -5.93
CA LYS A 67 -15.90 -8.13 -6.37
C LYS A 67 -14.86 -9.19 -6.01
N ILE A 68 -13.57 -8.85 -6.00
CA ILE A 68 -12.51 -9.77 -5.56
C ILE A 68 -12.63 -10.02 -4.07
N LEU A 69 -12.80 -8.96 -3.28
CA LEU A 69 -13.02 -9.09 -1.84
C LEU A 69 -14.21 -9.99 -1.53
N TYR A 70 -15.30 -9.80 -2.25
CA TYR A 70 -16.48 -10.65 -2.13
C TYR A 70 -16.19 -12.11 -2.50
N ALA A 71 -15.51 -12.36 -3.62
CA ALA A 71 -15.09 -13.69 -4.05
C ALA A 71 -14.17 -14.39 -3.03
N CYS A 72 -13.17 -13.69 -2.50
CA CYS A 72 -12.27 -14.21 -1.47
C CYS A 72 -13.01 -14.55 -0.18
N LYS A 73 -13.90 -13.66 0.30
CA LYS A 73 -14.72 -13.88 1.51
C LYS A 73 -15.65 -15.08 1.37
N ILE A 74 -16.28 -15.25 0.20
CA ILE A 74 -17.08 -16.45 -0.10
C ILE A 74 -16.22 -17.71 -0.07
N CYS A 75 -15.09 -17.69 -0.78
CA CYS A 75 -14.20 -18.85 -0.85
C CYS A 75 -13.68 -19.23 0.53
N LYS A 76 -13.34 -18.23 1.37
CA LYS A 76 -12.95 -18.44 2.78
C LYS A 76 -14.07 -19.13 3.56
N GLY A 77 -15.30 -18.64 3.42
CA GLY A 77 -16.49 -19.27 4.03
C GLY A 77 -16.70 -20.71 3.59
N PHE A 78 -16.42 -21.05 2.32
CA PHE A 78 -16.49 -22.44 1.86
C PHE A 78 -15.48 -23.34 2.55
N LEU A 79 -14.31 -22.81 2.91
CA LEU A 79 -13.24 -23.56 3.57
C LEU A 79 -13.48 -23.78 5.07
N SER A 80 -14.40 -23.02 5.70
CA SER A 80 -14.66 -23.09 7.14
C SER A 80 -15.52 -24.29 7.58
N GLY A 81 -15.81 -25.24 6.69
CA GLY A 81 -16.59 -26.45 6.98
C GLY A 81 -18.04 -26.42 6.52
N LYS A 82 -18.51 -25.29 5.97
CA LYS A 82 -19.89 -25.14 5.47
C LYS A 82 -19.94 -24.40 4.15
N ILE A 83 -20.36 -25.10 3.11
CA ILE A 83 -20.52 -24.53 1.77
C ILE A 83 -21.97 -24.09 1.59
N LYS A 84 -22.17 -22.77 1.51
CA LYS A 84 -23.48 -22.13 1.32
C LYS A 84 -23.49 -21.33 0.02
N ALA A 85 -24.48 -21.53 -0.85
CA ALA A 85 -24.68 -20.69 -2.04
C ALA A 85 -26.16 -20.37 -2.23
N ASN A 86 -26.48 -19.14 -2.64
CA ASN A 86 -27.86 -18.65 -2.83
C ASN A 86 -28.78 -19.02 -1.65
N ASP A 87 -28.28 -18.75 -0.45
CA ASP A 87 -28.93 -19.07 0.82
C ASP A 87 -29.19 -20.54 1.16
N LYS A 88 -28.70 -21.47 0.34
CA LYS A 88 -28.84 -22.91 0.56
C LYS A 88 -27.52 -23.55 0.98
N ILE A 89 -27.60 -24.48 1.93
CA ILE A 89 -26.47 -25.31 2.33
C ILE A 89 -26.30 -26.39 1.27
N ILE A 90 -25.14 -26.43 0.64
CA ILE A 90 -24.78 -27.45 -0.38
C ILE A 90 -24.06 -28.61 0.28
N ALA A 91 -23.12 -28.31 1.18
CA ALA A 91 -22.34 -29.32 1.89
C ALA A 91 -21.88 -28.81 3.25
N GLU A 92 -21.80 -29.74 4.20
CA GLU A 92 -21.14 -29.57 5.49
C GLU A 92 -20.09 -30.68 5.62
N TYR A 93 -18.95 -30.33 6.23
CA TYR A 93 -17.81 -31.22 6.43
C TYR A 93 -16.93 -30.73 7.57
N THR A 94 -16.06 -31.60 8.10
CA THR A 94 -15.11 -31.23 9.15
C THR A 94 -13.86 -30.61 8.53
N SER A 95 -13.52 -29.38 8.93
CA SER A 95 -12.36 -28.68 8.40
C SER A 95 -11.04 -29.41 8.72
N THR A 96 -10.28 -29.73 7.68
CA THR A 96 -8.97 -30.39 7.78
C THR A 96 -7.82 -29.37 7.93
N THR A 97 -6.61 -29.84 8.19
CA THR A 97 -5.40 -28.99 8.19
C THR A 97 -5.19 -28.28 6.85
N LYS A 98 -5.50 -28.93 5.72
CA LYS A 98 -5.43 -28.31 4.38
C LYS A 98 -6.39 -27.12 4.30
N ASN A 99 -7.63 -27.28 4.75
CA ASN A 99 -8.63 -26.20 4.76
C ASN A 99 -8.15 -24.99 5.56
N LYS A 100 -7.65 -25.22 6.79
CA LYS A 100 -7.15 -24.14 7.66
C LYS A 100 -5.97 -23.39 7.04
N ARG A 101 -5.06 -24.10 6.38
CA ARG A 101 -3.93 -23.48 5.68
C ARG A 101 -4.41 -22.62 4.51
N ASP A 102 -5.30 -23.16 3.68
CA ASP A 102 -5.81 -22.45 2.51
C ASP A 102 -6.71 -21.26 2.94
N GLU A 103 -7.43 -21.38 4.06
CA GLU A 103 -8.18 -20.29 4.71
C GLU A 103 -7.25 -19.15 5.15
N LYS A 104 -6.12 -19.48 5.78
CA LYS A 104 -5.09 -18.49 6.17
C LYS A 104 -4.49 -17.79 4.96
N SER A 105 -4.23 -18.51 3.86
CA SER A 105 -3.78 -17.87 2.60
C SER A 105 -4.81 -16.89 2.05
N LEU A 106 -6.12 -17.20 2.16
CA LEU A 106 -7.18 -16.28 1.78
C LEU A 106 -7.27 -15.07 2.71
N GLU A 107 -6.93 -15.19 4.00
CA GLU A 107 -6.88 -14.04 4.91
C GLU A 107 -5.87 -12.99 4.45
N TYR A 108 -4.65 -13.40 4.10
CA TYR A 108 -3.64 -12.50 3.54
C TYR A 108 -4.11 -11.84 2.24
N LEU A 109 -4.77 -12.61 1.37
CA LEU A 109 -5.31 -12.07 0.12
C LEU A 109 -6.45 -11.07 0.37
N ILE A 110 -7.33 -11.33 1.34
CA ILE A 110 -8.40 -10.42 1.75
C ILE A 110 -7.82 -9.13 2.34
N GLU A 111 -6.79 -9.24 3.18
CA GLU A 111 -6.10 -8.10 3.77
C GLU A 111 -5.48 -7.21 2.69
N TYR A 112 -4.73 -7.80 1.76
CA TYR A 112 -4.17 -7.09 0.61
C TYR A 112 -5.24 -6.32 -0.19
N TRP A 113 -6.30 -7.00 -0.64
CA TRP A 113 -7.35 -6.35 -1.42
C TRP A 113 -8.17 -5.34 -0.62
N ASN A 114 -8.27 -5.50 0.71
CA ASN A 114 -8.92 -4.51 1.57
C ASN A 114 -8.10 -3.21 1.58
N LYS A 115 -6.77 -3.29 1.69
CA LYS A 115 -5.90 -2.12 1.62
C LYS A 115 -5.99 -1.42 0.26
N VAL A 116 -6.02 -2.19 -0.83
CA VAL A 116 -6.28 -1.65 -2.17
C VAL A 116 -7.65 -0.93 -2.22
N TYR A 117 -8.69 -1.52 -1.62
CA TYR A 117 -10.03 -0.92 -1.59
C TYR A 117 -10.10 0.34 -0.71
N GLU A 118 -9.38 0.39 0.40
CA GLU A 118 -9.26 1.58 1.24
C GLU A 118 -8.55 2.72 0.49
N LEU A 119 -7.49 2.41 -0.28
CA LEU A 119 -6.85 3.38 -1.18
C LEU A 119 -7.82 3.83 -2.29
N GLU A 120 -8.61 2.92 -2.86
CA GLU A 120 -9.65 3.22 -3.87
C GLU A 120 -10.63 4.30 -3.36
N LYS A 121 -11.14 4.09 -2.13
CA LYS A 121 -12.03 5.05 -1.45
C LYS A 121 -11.32 6.37 -1.14
N LEU A 122 -10.12 6.30 -0.59
CA LEU A 122 -9.37 7.49 -0.17
C LEU A 122 -8.99 8.39 -1.36
N LEU A 123 -8.59 7.79 -2.48
CA LEU A 123 -8.21 8.50 -3.70
C LEU A 123 -9.40 8.85 -4.59
N ASN A 124 -10.60 8.36 -4.24
CA ASN A 124 -11.84 8.53 -5.00
C ASN A 124 -11.67 8.20 -6.49
N LYS A 125 -11.00 7.08 -6.77
CA LYS A 125 -10.77 6.54 -8.11
C LYS A 125 -11.12 5.08 -8.10
N LYS A 126 -11.68 4.57 -9.20
CA LYS A 126 -11.90 3.14 -9.38
C LYS A 126 -10.61 2.46 -9.82
N PHE A 127 -10.24 1.36 -9.19
CA PHE A 127 -9.08 0.56 -9.59
C PHE A 127 -9.48 -0.66 -10.41
N SER A 128 -8.66 -0.97 -11.40
CA SER A 128 -8.77 -2.19 -12.19
C SER A 128 -7.87 -3.26 -11.58
N PRO A 129 -8.44 -4.35 -11.03
CA PRO A 129 -7.62 -5.43 -10.51
C PRO A 129 -6.74 -6.12 -11.55
N ALA A 130 -7.15 -6.11 -12.82
CA ALA A 130 -6.35 -6.60 -13.93
C ALA A 130 -5.06 -5.78 -14.10
N GLU A 131 -5.14 -4.46 -13.99
CA GLU A 131 -3.95 -3.60 -14.09
C GLU A 131 -3.03 -3.78 -12.87
N ILE A 132 -3.60 -3.87 -11.67
CA ILE A 132 -2.81 -4.14 -10.45
C ILE A 132 -2.06 -5.46 -10.57
N THR A 133 -2.74 -6.52 -11.02
CA THR A 133 -2.12 -7.85 -11.16
C THR A 133 -1.03 -7.84 -12.24
N LYS A 134 -1.25 -7.13 -13.34
CA LYS A 134 -0.31 -7.01 -14.45
C LYS A 134 0.95 -6.21 -14.09
N ASN A 135 0.81 -5.18 -13.26
CA ASN A 135 1.91 -4.28 -12.89
C ASN A 135 2.46 -4.51 -11.48
N PHE A 136 2.11 -5.62 -10.83
CA PHE A 136 2.47 -5.90 -9.43
C PHE A 136 3.97 -5.69 -9.15
N ASP A 137 4.85 -6.25 -9.99
CA ASP A 137 6.30 -6.14 -9.78
C ASP A 137 6.80 -4.69 -9.86
N LYS A 138 6.17 -3.85 -10.69
CA LYS A 138 6.57 -2.46 -10.91
C LYS A 138 5.98 -1.49 -9.89
N GLU A 139 4.76 -1.75 -9.44
CA GLU A 139 3.98 -0.84 -8.60
C GLU A 139 3.93 -1.30 -7.12
N SER A 140 4.50 -2.46 -6.77
CA SER A 140 4.49 -2.99 -5.40
C SER A 140 5.15 -2.04 -4.39
N PHE A 141 6.31 -1.47 -4.72
CA PHE A 141 6.98 -0.50 -3.86
C PHE A 141 6.09 0.74 -3.60
N ASP A 142 5.50 1.29 -4.66
CA ASP A 142 4.59 2.42 -4.56
C ASP A 142 3.31 2.08 -3.77
N PHE A 143 2.78 0.87 -3.95
CA PHE A 143 1.65 0.38 -3.15
C PHE A 143 1.98 0.40 -1.65
N TYR A 144 3.11 -0.17 -1.22
CA TYR A 144 3.48 -0.20 0.20
C TYR A 144 3.75 1.19 0.77
N ARG A 145 4.32 2.11 -0.01
CA ARG A 145 4.46 3.52 0.36
C ARG A 145 3.10 4.17 0.61
N LEU A 146 2.16 3.98 -0.33
CA LEU A 146 0.81 4.55 -0.22
C LEU A 146 0.03 3.94 0.94
N GLU A 147 0.07 2.62 1.12
CA GLU A 147 -0.53 1.94 2.26
C GLU A 147 -0.03 2.55 3.58
N ARG A 148 1.29 2.57 3.75
CA ARG A 148 1.90 3.00 5.01
C ARG A 148 1.68 4.48 5.30
N CYS A 149 1.88 5.35 4.32
CA CYS A 149 1.75 6.79 4.53
C CYS A 149 0.29 7.24 4.58
N LEU A 150 -0.57 6.70 3.73
CA LEU A 150 -1.94 7.19 3.56
C LEU A 150 -2.96 6.42 4.38
N LEU A 151 -2.81 5.11 4.60
CA LEU A 151 -3.74 4.34 5.42
C LEU A 151 -3.26 4.28 6.88
N ASP A 152 -2.02 3.85 7.09
CA ASP A 152 -1.49 3.67 8.46
C ASP A 152 -1.05 4.99 9.10
N LYS A 153 -0.92 6.05 8.29
CA LYS A 153 -0.45 7.38 8.71
C LYS A 153 0.89 7.27 9.42
N LYS A 154 1.87 6.61 8.79
CA LYS A 154 3.23 6.42 9.30
C LYS A 154 4.27 6.67 8.22
N PRO A 155 5.43 7.24 8.56
CA PRO A 155 6.53 7.38 7.62
C PRO A 155 7.18 6.02 7.37
N TYR A 156 7.92 5.93 6.27
CA TYR A 156 8.76 4.79 5.95
C TYR A 156 10.23 5.18 5.80
N ARG A 157 11.11 4.20 6.01
CA ARG A 157 12.57 4.35 6.02
C ARG A 157 13.18 3.71 4.77
N ILE A 158 14.14 4.38 4.16
CA ILE A 158 15.02 3.86 3.11
C ILE A 158 16.44 3.96 3.64
N ASP A 159 17.09 2.81 3.80
CA ASP A 159 18.45 2.71 4.34
C ASP A 159 19.50 2.65 3.22
N ASP A 160 19.20 1.91 2.17
CA ASP A 160 20.12 1.71 1.06
C ASP A 160 19.88 2.76 -0.03
N PHE A 161 20.42 3.96 0.20
CA PHE A 161 20.43 5.01 -0.81
C PHE A 161 21.77 5.72 -0.84
N HIS A 162 22.17 6.14 -2.04
CA HIS A 162 23.38 6.92 -2.25
C HIS A 162 23.02 8.36 -2.55
N LEU A 163 23.49 9.29 -1.72
CA LEU A 163 23.23 10.71 -1.87
C LEU A 163 24.50 11.43 -2.27
N LYS A 164 24.55 11.96 -3.49
CA LYS A 164 25.73 12.70 -3.97
C LYS A 164 25.83 14.08 -3.33
N GLU A 165 24.73 14.82 -3.37
CA GLU A 165 24.69 16.22 -2.97
C GLU A 165 23.31 16.64 -2.47
N ILE A 166 23.31 17.70 -1.66
CA ILE A 166 22.12 18.43 -1.22
C ILE A 166 22.27 19.88 -1.65
N THR A 167 21.26 20.44 -2.30
CA THR A 167 21.21 21.85 -2.66
C THR A 167 20.28 22.60 -1.71
N LEU A 168 20.79 23.67 -1.10
CA LEU A 168 20.05 24.54 -0.20
C LEU A 168 20.08 25.96 -0.75
N ASP A 169 18.90 26.57 -0.87
CA ASP A 169 18.74 27.96 -1.31
C ASP A 169 18.35 28.85 -0.12
N GLY A 170 18.67 30.14 -0.21
CA GLY A 170 18.25 31.14 0.77
C GLY A 170 19.08 31.16 2.06
N LEU A 171 20.25 30.53 2.09
CA LEU A 171 21.10 30.49 3.29
C LEU A 171 22.07 31.67 3.36
N ASN A 172 22.37 32.12 4.58
CA ASN A 172 23.39 33.14 4.82
C ASN A 172 24.75 32.51 5.14
N GLU A 173 25.80 33.33 5.16
CA GLU A 173 27.19 32.89 5.39
C GLU A 173 27.41 32.26 6.79
N ASN A 174 26.57 32.56 7.78
CA ASN A 174 26.69 32.00 9.12
C ASN A 174 26.36 30.50 9.15
N PHE A 175 25.38 30.04 8.35
CA PHE A 175 25.04 28.62 8.24
C PHE A 175 26.21 27.78 7.69
N ILE A 176 27.03 28.35 6.79
CA ILE A 176 28.23 27.67 6.26
C ILE A 176 29.23 27.37 7.37
N ASN A 177 29.42 28.31 8.29
CA ASN A 177 30.31 28.12 9.43
C ASN A 177 29.74 27.08 10.41
N GLU A 178 28.42 27.06 10.60
CA GLU A 178 27.76 26.03 11.43
C GLU A 178 28.00 24.63 10.88
N PHE A 179 27.96 24.42 9.55
CA PHE A 179 28.20 23.12 8.92
C PHE A 179 29.58 22.50 9.26
N LYS A 180 30.55 23.31 9.67
CA LYS A 180 31.89 22.86 10.08
C LYS A 180 31.98 22.40 11.54
N THR A 181 30.92 22.61 12.34
CA THR A 181 30.99 22.45 13.80
C THR A 181 30.35 21.17 14.34
N LYS A 182 29.28 20.67 13.71
CA LYS A 182 28.62 19.41 14.10
C LYS A 182 29.12 18.24 13.27
N LYS A 183 29.05 17.05 13.88
CA LYS A 183 29.44 15.78 13.26
C LYS A 183 28.44 15.30 12.21
N SER A 184 27.15 15.53 12.42
CA SER A 184 26.08 15.14 11.52
C SER A 184 24.94 16.15 11.54
N TYR A 185 24.16 16.15 10.46
CA TYR A 185 23.05 17.07 10.23
C TYR A 185 21.82 16.32 9.74
N ASP A 186 20.66 16.83 10.15
CA ASP A 186 19.38 16.38 9.63
C ASP A 186 18.83 17.45 8.68
N PHE A 187 18.32 17.04 7.54
CA PHE A 187 17.73 17.92 6.54
C PHE A 187 16.30 17.51 6.26
N THR A 188 15.40 18.48 6.09
CA THR A 188 13.99 18.21 5.76
C THR A 188 13.57 19.05 4.57
N PHE A 189 12.90 18.39 3.63
CA PHE A 189 12.43 18.97 2.39
C PHE A 189 10.96 18.68 2.20
N LYS A 190 10.32 19.59 1.49
CA LYS A 190 8.98 19.41 0.96
C LYS A 190 9.06 19.30 -0.54
N GLU A 191 8.43 18.28 -1.10
CA GLU A 191 8.36 18.11 -2.54
C GLU A 191 6.98 17.63 -2.97
N LYS A 192 6.74 17.74 -4.28
CA LYS A 192 5.64 17.06 -4.94
C LYS A 192 6.19 15.85 -5.65
N GLU A 193 5.44 14.76 -5.64
CA GLU A 193 5.80 13.52 -6.35
C GLU A 193 4.58 13.01 -7.11
N THR A 194 4.83 12.43 -8.28
CA THR A 194 3.81 11.66 -9.00
C THR A 194 4.08 10.18 -8.81
N ILE A 195 3.13 9.47 -8.20
CA ILE A 195 3.20 8.02 -8.00
C ILE A 195 2.22 7.34 -8.97
N THR A 196 2.64 6.20 -9.53
CA THR A 196 1.77 5.39 -10.40
C THR A 196 1.28 4.17 -9.64
N PHE A 197 -0.04 4.00 -9.55
CA PHE A 197 -0.66 2.83 -8.96
C PHE A 197 -1.96 2.45 -9.68
N ALA A 198 -2.18 1.15 -9.88
CA ALA A 198 -3.29 0.61 -10.67
C ALA A 198 -3.34 1.21 -12.09
N ASN A 199 -2.17 1.44 -12.70
CA ASN A 199 -1.98 2.12 -13.98
C ASN A 199 -2.59 3.54 -14.04
N GLN A 200 -2.66 4.24 -12.91
CA GLN A 200 -3.12 5.63 -12.78
C GLN A 200 -2.06 6.47 -12.09
N GLN A 201 -1.91 7.73 -12.52
CA GLN A 201 -0.97 8.68 -11.93
C GLN A 201 -1.67 9.55 -10.89
N PHE A 202 -1.01 9.73 -9.75
CA PHE A 202 -1.48 10.53 -8.64
C PHE A 202 -0.40 11.52 -8.21
N GLU A 203 -0.78 12.79 -8.14
CA GLU A 203 0.08 13.82 -7.55
C GLU A 203 -0.11 13.84 -6.03
N PHE A 204 1.01 13.77 -5.31
CA PHE A 204 1.05 13.85 -3.86
C PHE A 204 2.02 14.91 -3.38
N TYR A 205 1.87 15.28 -2.11
CA TYR A 205 2.84 16.06 -1.37
C TYR A 205 3.66 15.12 -0.50
N LYS A 206 4.97 15.34 -0.42
CA LYS A 206 5.86 14.52 0.37
C LYS A 206 6.72 15.39 1.28
N VAL A 207 6.92 14.93 2.50
CA VAL A 207 7.98 15.41 3.38
C VAL A 207 9.08 14.36 3.37
N LYS A 208 10.29 14.81 3.06
CA LYS A 208 11.50 14.00 2.94
C LYS A 208 12.49 14.46 4.01
N ALA A 209 12.89 13.59 4.92
CA ALA A 209 13.89 13.88 5.94
C ALA A 209 15.10 12.97 5.80
N LEU A 210 16.27 13.58 5.62
CA LEU A 210 17.56 12.91 5.64
C LEU A 210 18.13 13.04 7.05
N PHE A 211 18.44 11.91 7.68
CA PHE A 211 18.97 11.87 9.03
C PHE A 211 20.44 11.47 9.02
N ASN A 212 21.20 12.01 9.99
CA ASN A 212 22.61 11.69 10.22
C ASN A 212 23.52 11.95 9.00
N VAL A 213 23.23 12.98 8.20
CA VAL A 213 24.05 13.32 7.04
C VAL A 213 25.41 13.84 7.51
N ILE A 214 26.49 13.22 7.02
CA ILE A 214 27.85 13.71 7.21
C ILE A 214 28.22 14.58 6.00
N ILE A 215 28.60 15.83 6.29
CA ILE A 215 29.00 16.79 5.27
C ILE A 215 30.48 16.58 4.96
N LYS A 216 30.79 16.23 3.72
CA LYS A 216 32.15 16.11 3.22
C LYS A 216 32.73 17.49 2.87
N ASP A 217 31.95 18.28 2.16
CA ASP A 217 32.33 19.62 1.72
C ASP A 217 31.11 20.50 1.47
N VAL A 218 31.32 21.82 1.45
CA VAL A 218 30.29 22.83 1.21
C VAL A 218 30.78 23.81 0.15
N GLU A 219 30.13 23.79 -1.01
CA GLU A 219 30.41 24.66 -2.15
C GLU A 219 29.36 25.77 -2.23
N ILE A 220 29.79 27.02 -2.44
CA ILE A 220 28.88 28.13 -2.75
C ILE A 220 28.70 28.15 -4.26
N SER A 221 27.53 27.75 -4.73
CA SER A 221 27.21 27.67 -6.16
C SER A 221 26.86 29.05 -6.73
N GLU A 222 26.10 29.86 -5.97
CA GLU A 222 25.79 31.25 -6.35
C GLU A 222 25.83 32.14 -5.10
N LYS A 223 26.44 33.33 -5.26
CA LYS A 223 26.56 34.32 -4.19
C LYS A 223 25.76 35.57 -4.58
N THR A 224 24.54 35.69 -4.06
CA THR A 224 23.68 36.86 -4.27
C THR A 224 23.31 37.46 -2.90
N PRO A 225 24.22 38.23 -2.26
CA PRO A 225 24.02 38.73 -0.90
C PRO A 225 22.64 39.36 -0.71
N PRO A 226 21.90 39.02 0.37
CA PRO A 226 22.34 38.30 1.57
C PRO A 226 22.15 36.77 1.54
N ILE A 227 21.67 36.20 0.44
CA ILE A 227 21.31 34.79 0.31
C ILE A 227 22.21 34.06 -0.68
N MET A 228 22.52 32.80 -0.40
CA MET A 228 23.43 31.99 -1.20
C MET A 228 22.78 30.67 -1.55
N LEU A 229 23.08 30.21 -2.76
CA LEU A 229 22.83 28.84 -3.16
C LEU A 229 24.05 28.01 -2.75
N ILE A 230 23.82 27.01 -1.91
CA ILE A 230 24.85 26.16 -1.34
C ILE A 230 24.64 24.73 -1.80
N LYS A 231 25.73 24.08 -2.17
CA LYS A 231 25.79 22.67 -2.51
C LYS A 231 26.62 21.94 -1.46
N ILE A 232 25.99 20.98 -0.79
CA ILE A 232 26.61 20.15 0.24
C ILE A 232 26.96 18.82 -0.40
N LEU A 233 28.25 18.48 -0.42
CA LEU A 233 28.71 17.15 -0.80
C LEU A 233 28.59 16.22 0.40
N VAL A 234 27.97 15.07 0.20
CA VAL A 234 27.66 14.13 1.29
C VAL A 234 28.71 13.02 1.36
N ASP A 235 29.20 12.74 2.56
CA ASP A 235 29.99 11.53 2.82
C ASP A 235 29.04 10.35 3.03
N ASN A 236 29.09 9.38 2.12
CA ASN A 236 28.24 8.19 2.18
C ASN A 236 28.88 7.05 2.99
N ASN A 237 30.08 7.25 3.57
CA ASN A 237 30.68 6.30 4.50
C ASN A 237 30.04 6.41 5.89
N ASN A 238 28.71 6.41 5.95
CA ASN A 238 27.95 6.47 7.19
C ASN A 238 26.74 5.52 7.15
N ASP A 239 26.86 4.38 7.80
CA ASP A 239 25.80 3.36 7.89
C ASP A 239 24.62 3.82 8.77
N GLU A 240 24.75 4.93 9.50
CA GLU A 240 23.67 5.53 10.29
C GLU A 240 22.81 6.51 9.47
N MET A 241 23.21 6.84 8.24
CA MET A 241 22.44 7.70 7.36
C MET A 241 21.21 6.96 6.85
N TYR A 242 20.04 7.56 6.96
CA TYR A 242 18.81 7.02 6.40
C TYR A 242 17.91 8.13 5.89
N LEU A 243 17.03 7.75 4.97
CA LEU A 243 15.98 8.60 4.45
C LEU A 243 14.65 8.18 5.07
N SER A 244 13.90 9.16 5.58
CA SER A 244 12.52 8.99 6.04
C SER A 244 11.59 9.81 5.17
N GLU A 245 10.49 9.20 4.73
CA GLU A 245 9.52 9.85 3.86
C GLU A 245 8.10 9.66 4.38
N GLN A 246 7.29 10.70 4.21
CA GLN A 246 5.85 10.67 4.47
C GLN A 246 5.09 11.33 3.33
N ILE A 247 4.09 10.62 2.79
CA ILE A 247 3.23 11.08 1.70
C ILE A 247 1.91 11.62 2.25
N PHE A 248 1.40 12.68 1.62
CA PHE A 248 0.17 13.37 1.96
C PHE A 248 -0.66 13.68 0.73
N LEU A 249 -1.99 13.66 0.91
CA LEU A 249 -2.95 14.10 -0.11
C LEU A 249 -2.98 15.62 -0.26
N ASN A 250 -2.89 16.35 0.87
CA ASN A 250 -3.01 17.79 0.88
C ASN A 250 -1.70 18.44 1.30
N GLU A 251 -1.37 19.53 0.64
CA GLU A 251 -0.20 20.35 0.97
C GLU A 251 -0.20 20.79 2.43
N LYS A 252 -1.37 21.16 2.96
CA LYS A 252 -1.51 21.72 4.30
C LYS A 252 -1.02 20.76 5.39
N ASP A 253 -1.16 19.46 5.15
CA ASP A 253 -0.79 18.41 6.11
C ASP A 253 0.74 18.32 6.26
N THR A 254 1.50 18.76 5.25
CA THR A 254 2.98 18.82 5.31
C THR A 254 3.51 19.84 6.32
N PHE A 255 2.78 20.95 6.53
CA PHE A 255 3.24 22.04 7.41
C PHE A 255 3.26 21.67 8.88
N ALA A 256 2.44 20.70 9.30
CA ALA A 256 2.48 20.18 10.66
C ALA A 256 3.80 19.42 10.90
N ILE A 257 4.22 18.58 9.96
CA ILE A 257 5.36 17.68 10.13
C ILE A 257 6.71 18.38 9.98
N ILE A 258 6.82 19.40 9.11
CA ILE A 258 8.09 20.10 8.87
C ILE A 258 8.59 20.92 10.08
N LYS A 259 7.74 21.16 11.08
CA LYS A 259 8.18 21.90 12.26
C LYS A 259 9.20 21.09 13.07
N PRO A 260 10.25 21.74 13.62
CA PRO A 260 11.30 21.08 14.40
C PRO A 260 10.76 20.17 15.52
N GLU A 261 9.69 20.57 16.20
CA GLU A 261 9.05 19.78 17.26
C GLU A 261 8.42 18.46 16.79
N ASN A 262 8.11 18.34 15.49
CA ASN A 262 7.45 17.17 14.90
C ASN A 262 8.40 16.32 14.04
N LEU A 263 9.68 16.70 13.94
CA LEU A 263 10.69 15.92 13.23
C LEU A 263 10.96 14.55 13.86
N GLU A 264 10.75 14.43 15.18
CA GLU A 264 10.84 13.15 15.90
C GLU A 264 9.86 12.09 15.37
N TYR A 265 8.72 12.52 14.82
CA TYR A 265 7.78 11.59 14.18
C TYR A 265 8.40 10.93 12.94
N LEU A 266 9.22 11.64 12.16
CA LEU A 266 9.90 11.04 11.00
C LEU A 266 11.00 10.05 11.42
N LYS A 267 11.53 10.15 12.63
CA LYS A 267 12.48 9.18 13.19
C LYS A 267 11.84 7.86 13.59
N THR A 268 10.50 7.80 13.74
CA THR A 268 9.80 6.54 14.00
C THR A 268 9.63 5.68 12.75
N ALA A 269 10.15 6.12 11.60
CA ALA A 269 10.11 5.37 10.36
C ALA A 269 10.83 4.02 10.51
N THR A 270 10.24 2.97 9.95
CA THR A 270 10.89 1.67 9.80
C THR A 270 11.01 1.34 8.32
N PRO A 271 11.92 0.43 7.95
CA PRO A 271 12.01 -0.06 6.58
C PRO A 271 10.65 -0.55 6.05
N LEU A 272 10.43 -0.38 4.75
CA LEU A 272 9.31 -0.99 4.01
C LEU A 272 9.46 -2.50 3.93
#